data_AF-A0A1S7LGD3-F1
#
_entry.id   AF-A0A1S7LGD3-F1
#
_cell.length_a   1.000
_cell.length_b   1.000
_cell.length_c   1.000
_cell.angle_alpha   90.00
_cell.angle_beta   90.00
_cell.angle_gamma   90.00
#
_symmetry.space_group_name_H-M   'P 1'
#
loop_
_entity.id
_entity.type
_entity.pdbx_description
1 polymer ?
#
loop_
_entity_poly.entity_id
_entity_poly.type
_entity_poly.pdbx_seq_one_letter_code
_entity_poly.pdbx_strand_id
1 'polypeptide(L)'
;MVMSSKDRKVKINEAFEKRVQKLDEKKAAFVQDQQHPGKTGFGAKAAAAAAYEARMEAQKAKREEILNRAPVTQEESKAQRQKRAQLAHKQSVKTFESDNLWKEPEQIEAKKRQEIAEQLEQAAQAKLVRQRKIRAMLIPYLVIAAIFASIWGVSALNELGREFKEEPITFMRWEKDHPIMGDLVRWMYAEKRKSKEQWRNTEKFVDKLNSFNR
;
A
#
# COMPACT_ATOMS: atom_id res chain seq x y z
N MET A 1 5.46 -54.20 10.18
CA MET A 1 4.04 -54.32 10.56
C MET A 1 3.20 -53.61 9.51
N VAL A 2 2.49 -54.36 8.65
CA VAL A 2 1.60 -53.80 7.63
C VAL A 2 0.26 -53.51 8.31
N MET A 3 -0.14 -52.24 8.40
CA MET A 3 -1.45 -51.87 8.95
C MET A 3 -2.57 -52.53 8.15
N SER A 4 -3.53 -53.15 8.85
CA SER A 4 -4.72 -53.75 8.23
C SER A 4 -5.52 -52.69 7.46
N SER A 5 -6.15 -53.11 6.36
CA SER A 5 -7.02 -52.24 5.55
C SER A 5 -8.14 -51.60 6.38
N LYS A 6 -8.61 -52.29 7.44
CA LYS A 6 -9.59 -51.76 8.40
C LYS A 6 -9.02 -50.59 9.21
N ASP A 7 -7.83 -50.74 9.77
CA ASP A 7 -7.18 -49.70 10.57
C ASP A 7 -6.83 -48.46 9.73
N ARG A 8 -6.51 -48.68 8.45
CA ARG A 8 -6.28 -47.59 7.49
C ARG A 8 -7.55 -46.78 7.24
N LYS A 9 -8.71 -47.44 7.06
CA LYS A 9 -10.00 -46.77 6.89
C LYS A 9 -10.41 -45.98 8.13
N VAL A 10 -10.21 -46.56 9.32
CA VAL A 10 -10.52 -45.88 10.59
C VAL A 10 -9.70 -44.60 10.75
N LYS A 11 -8.38 -44.65 10.52
CA LYS A 11 -7.53 -43.45 10.59
C LYS A 11 -7.88 -42.38 9.55
N ILE A 12 -8.32 -42.79 8.35
CA ILE A 12 -8.77 -41.85 7.32
C ILE A 12 -10.05 -41.15 7.77
N ASN A 13 -11.01 -41.90 8.33
CA ASN A 13 -12.26 -41.32 8.84
C ASN A 13 -11.99 -40.36 10.02
N GLU A 14 -11.14 -40.74 10.98
CA GLU A 14 -10.75 -39.86 12.08
C GLU A 14 -10.04 -38.58 11.58
N ALA A 15 -9.18 -38.70 10.56
CA ALA A 15 -8.52 -37.55 9.96
C ALA A 15 -9.51 -36.64 9.20
N PHE A 16 -10.53 -37.22 8.59
CA PHE A 16 -11.60 -36.49 7.90
C PHE A 16 -12.49 -35.75 8.90
N GLU A 17 -12.95 -36.42 9.95
CA GLU A 17 -13.75 -35.81 11.03
C GLU A 17 -13.00 -34.66 11.69
N LYS A 18 -11.69 -34.83 11.98
CA LYS A 18 -10.84 -33.75 12.50
C LYS A 18 -10.70 -32.58 11.53
N ARG A 19 -10.74 -32.80 10.22
CA ARG A 19 -10.72 -31.72 9.22
C ARG A 19 -12.07 -31.01 9.15
N VAL A 20 -13.17 -31.75 9.21
CA VAL A 20 -14.54 -31.17 9.23
C VAL A 20 -14.72 -30.29 10.46
N GLN A 21 -14.37 -30.78 11.66
CA GLN A 21 -14.45 -30.00 12.89
C GLN A 21 -13.61 -28.71 12.82
N LYS A 22 -12.37 -28.78 12.29
CA LYS A 22 -11.53 -27.59 12.08
C LYS A 22 -12.11 -26.61 11.07
N LEU A 23 -12.86 -27.09 10.08
CA LEU A 23 -13.54 -26.22 9.11
C LEU A 23 -14.76 -25.55 9.73
N ASP A 24 -15.53 -26.27 10.55
CA ASP A 24 -16.66 -25.72 11.28
C ASP A 24 -16.22 -24.67 12.32
N GLU A 25 -15.13 -24.91 13.05
CA GLU A 25 -14.52 -23.93 13.97
C GLU A 25 -14.07 -22.66 13.23
N LYS A 26 -13.43 -22.81 12.06
CA LYS A 26 -13.03 -21.66 11.22
C LYS A 26 -14.23 -20.91 10.67
N LYS A 27 -15.29 -21.61 10.28
CA LYS A 27 -16.53 -21.01 9.79
C LYS A 27 -17.23 -20.24 10.91
N ALA A 28 -17.28 -20.79 12.12
CA ALA A 28 -17.83 -20.10 13.29
C ALA A 28 -17.01 -18.84 13.65
N ALA A 29 -15.67 -18.92 13.62
CA ALA A 29 -14.80 -17.77 13.83
C ALA A 29 -14.99 -16.69 12.75
N PHE A 30 -15.17 -17.08 11.49
CA PHE A 30 -15.44 -16.15 10.38
C PHE A 30 -16.80 -15.44 10.52
N VAL A 31 -17.83 -16.16 10.98
CA VAL A 31 -19.15 -15.58 11.26
C VAL A 31 -19.10 -14.60 12.45
N GLN A 32 -18.33 -14.91 13.50
CA GLN A 32 -18.11 -13.98 14.62
C GLN A 32 -17.31 -12.74 14.20
N ASP A 33 -16.29 -12.89 13.34
CA ASP A 33 -15.52 -11.75 12.83
C ASP A 33 -16.37 -10.81 11.96
N GLN A 34 -17.39 -11.31 11.26
CA GLN A 34 -18.35 -10.48 10.53
C GLN A 34 -19.27 -9.64 11.44
N GLN A 35 -19.51 -10.07 12.69
CA GLN A 35 -20.30 -9.29 13.66
C GLN A 35 -19.56 -8.05 14.20
N HIS A 36 -18.25 -7.95 13.96
CA HIS A 36 -17.44 -6.79 14.36
C HIS A 36 -16.90 -6.03 13.14
N PRO A 37 -17.76 -5.27 12.42
CA PRO A 37 -17.41 -4.59 11.16
C PRO A 37 -16.28 -3.54 11.29
N GLY A 38 -15.88 -3.17 12.50
CA GLY A 38 -14.82 -2.21 12.76
C GLY A 38 -13.38 -2.76 12.79
N LYS A 39 -13.16 -4.08 12.81
CA LYS A 39 -11.81 -4.66 13.03
C LYS A 39 -11.08 -5.12 11.77
N THR A 40 -11.76 -5.34 10.63
CA THR A 40 -11.12 -5.79 9.39
C THR A 40 -11.57 -4.95 8.18
N GLY A 41 -10.65 -4.70 7.24
CA GLY A 41 -10.96 -3.94 6.00
C GLY A 41 -12.01 -4.62 5.11
N PHE A 42 -12.28 -5.91 5.32
CA PHE A 42 -13.38 -6.63 4.70
C PHE A 42 -14.72 -6.33 5.37
N GLY A 43 -14.78 -6.26 6.71
CA GLY A 43 -15.97 -5.87 7.46
C GLY A 43 -16.45 -4.45 7.14
N ALA A 44 -15.51 -3.51 6.96
CA ALA A 44 -15.84 -2.16 6.52
C ALA A 44 -16.44 -2.11 5.10
N LYS A 45 -15.94 -2.94 4.17
CA LYS A 45 -16.50 -3.06 2.81
C LYS A 45 -17.86 -3.73 2.80
N ALA A 46 -18.06 -4.77 3.62
CA ALA A 46 -19.35 -5.44 3.77
C ALA A 46 -20.41 -4.51 4.38
N ALA A 47 -20.04 -3.73 5.41
CA ALA A 47 -20.92 -2.73 6.00
C ALA A 47 -21.25 -1.60 5.00
N ALA A 48 -20.29 -1.17 4.19
CA ALA A 48 -20.52 -0.18 3.14
C ALA A 48 -21.44 -0.72 2.02
N ALA A 49 -21.29 -1.99 1.65
CA ALA A 49 -22.17 -2.65 0.67
C ALA A 49 -23.61 -2.76 1.22
N ALA A 50 -23.79 -3.20 2.46
CA ALA A 50 -25.11 -3.27 3.10
C ALA A 50 -25.76 -1.87 3.22
N ALA A 51 -24.98 -0.84 3.58
CA ALA A 51 -25.47 0.54 3.61
C ALA A 51 -25.85 1.07 2.22
N TYR A 52 -25.15 0.65 1.17
CA TYR A 52 -25.48 0.99 -0.21
C TYR A 52 -26.77 0.30 -0.67
N GLU A 53 -26.94 -0.99 -0.37
CA GLU A 53 -28.17 -1.73 -0.66
C GLU A 53 -29.38 -1.12 0.03
N ALA A 54 -29.27 -0.79 1.32
CA ALA A 54 -30.34 -0.11 2.06
C ALA A 54 -30.70 1.27 1.46
N ARG A 55 -29.72 2.02 0.95
CA ARG A 55 -29.99 3.29 0.23
C ARG A 55 -30.71 3.06 -1.09
N MET A 56 -30.32 2.02 -1.83
CA MET A 56 -30.96 1.66 -3.10
C MET A 56 -32.40 1.21 -2.88
N GLU A 57 -32.69 0.44 -1.83
CA GLU A 57 -34.05 0.07 -1.45
C GLU A 57 -34.89 1.29 -1.06
N ALA A 58 -34.37 2.18 -0.22
CA ALA A 58 -35.06 3.42 0.14
C ALA A 58 -35.33 4.31 -1.09
N GLN A 59 -34.42 4.33 -2.07
CA GLN A 59 -34.60 5.08 -3.31
C GLN A 59 -35.63 4.43 -4.23
N LYS A 60 -35.68 3.09 -4.30
CA LYS A 60 -36.73 2.35 -5.02
C LYS A 60 -38.10 2.60 -4.39
N ALA A 61 -38.22 2.52 -3.07
CA ALA A 61 -39.47 2.83 -2.36
C ALA A 61 -39.95 4.25 -2.65
N LYS A 62 -39.05 5.25 -2.64
CA LYS A 62 -39.40 6.63 -3.04
C LYS A 62 -39.83 6.75 -4.50
N ARG A 63 -39.21 6.01 -5.42
CA ARG A 63 -39.60 6.00 -6.84
C ARG A 63 -40.99 5.38 -7.02
N GLU A 64 -41.27 4.28 -6.34
CA GLU A 64 -42.58 3.64 -6.33
C GLU A 64 -43.64 4.55 -5.70
N GLU A 65 -43.31 5.27 -4.63
CA GLU A 65 -44.18 6.28 -4.03
C GLU A 65 -44.49 7.41 -5.02
N ILE A 66 -43.50 7.87 -5.80
CA ILE A 66 -43.70 8.88 -6.84
C ILE A 66 -44.56 8.36 -7.99
N LEU A 67 -44.35 7.10 -8.42
CA LEU A 67 -45.09 6.47 -9.51
C LEU A 67 -46.54 6.13 -9.13
N ASN A 68 -46.77 5.70 -7.90
CA ASN A 68 -48.08 5.36 -7.37
C ASN A 68 -48.80 6.57 -6.75
N ARG A 69 -48.17 7.76 -6.75
CA ARG A 69 -48.81 8.98 -6.31
C ARG A 69 -49.98 9.29 -7.24
N ALA A 70 -51.18 9.40 -6.67
CA ALA A 70 -52.32 9.90 -7.41
C ALA A 70 -51.93 11.21 -8.13
N PRO A 71 -52.33 11.41 -9.41
CA PRO A 71 -52.00 12.62 -10.13
C PRO A 71 -52.45 13.79 -9.28
N VAL A 72 -51.49 14.66 -8.92
CA VAL A 72 -51.77 15.85 -8.12
C VAL A 72 -52.82 16.63 -8.90
N THR A 73 -54.07 16.63 -8.42
CA THR A 73 -55.14 17.42 -8.99
C THR A 73 -54.61 18.83 -9.12
N GLN A 74 -54.54 19.34 -10.36
CA GLN A 74 -53.91 20.63 -10.64
C GLN A 74 -54.60 21.80 -9.92
N GLU A 75 -55.78 21.55 -9.34
CA GLU A 75 -56.60 22.44 -8.52
C GLU A 75 -56.08 22.72 -7.11
N GLU A 76 -54.87 22.31 -6.71
CA GLU A 76 -54.26 22.95 -5.55
C GLU A 76 -54.02 24.43 -5.87
N SER A 77 -54.79 25.30 -5.23
CA SER A 77 -54.74 26.75 -5.47
C SER A 77 -53.29 27.26 -5.34
N LYS A 78 -52.94 28.27 -6.15
CA LYS A 78 -51.61 28.91 -6.12
C LYS A 78 -51.19 29.28 -4.68
N ALA A 79 -52.16 29.63 -3.84
CA ALA A 79 -51.95 29.93 -2.43
C ALA A 79 -51.51 28.71 -1.59
N GLN A 80 -52.03 27.52 -1.86
CA GLN A 80 -51.64 26.30 -1.15
C GLN A 80 -50.22 25.87 -1.50
N ARG A 81 -49.81 26.02 -2.78
CA ARG A 81 -48.44 25.81 -3.23
C ARG A 81 -47.47 26.79 -2.57
N GLN A 82 -47.83 28.07 -2.51
CA GLN A 82 -47.03 29.10 -1.83
C GLN A 82 -46.91 28.80 -0.33
N LYS A 83 -47.98 28.37 0.35
CA LYS A 83 -47.92 27.96 1.76
C LYS A 83 -46.97 26.78 1.99
N ARG A 84 -47.02 25.74 1.15
CA ARG A 84 -46.07 24.61 1.24
C ARG A 84 -44.62 25.04 1.00
N ALA A 85 -44.38 25.88 -0.01
CA ALA A 85 -43.05 26.42 -0.29
C ALA A 85 -42.52 27.24 0.90
N GLN A 86 -43.36 28.09 1.51
CA GLN A 86 -43.00 28.85 2.71
C GLN A 86 -42.73 27.95 3.91
N LEU A 87 -43.50 26.88 4.12
CA LEU A 87 -43.27 25.92 5.19
C LEU A 87 -41.96 25.15 4.99
N ALA A 88 -41.70 24.67 3.77
CA ALA A 88 -40.46 24.01 3.41
C ALA A 88 -39.25 24.94 3.61
N HIS A 89 -39.35 26.20 3.18
CA HIS A 89 -38.31 27.20 3.41
C HIS A 89 -38.10 27.51 4.90
N LYS A 90 -39.17 27.63 5.69
CA LYS A 90 -39.05 27.80 7.14
C LYS A 90 -38.40 26.59 7.82
N GLN A 91 -38.71 25.39 7.35
CA GLN A 91 -38.07 24.17 7.84
C GLN A 91 -36.59 24.13 7.48
N SER A 92 -36.21 24.46 6.25
CA SER A 92 -34.81 24.49 5.83
C SER A 92 -33.98 25.56 6.56
N VAL A 93 -34.58 26.73 6.81
CA VAL A 93 -33.95 27.79 7.61
C VAL A 93 -33.78 27.33 9.05
N LYS A 94 -34.79 26.71 9.66
CA LYS A 94 -34.68 26.15 11.02
C LYS A 94 -33.61 25.06 11.14
N THR A 95 -33.50 24.16 10.15
CA THR A 95 -32.44 23.14 10.13
C THR A 95 -31.06 23.78 9.95
N PHE A 96 -30.96 24.81 9.12
CA PHE A 96 -29.72 25.56 8.93
C PHE A 96 -29.32 26.33 10.21
N GLU A 97 -30.28 26.93 10.91
CA GLU A 97 -30.06 27.61 12.18
C GLU A 97 -29.76 26.65 13.35
N SER A 98 -30.26 25.40 13.31
CA SER A 98 -29.87 24.37 14.27
C SER A 98 -28.47 23.82 13.99
N ASP A 99 -28.11 23.76 12.71
CA ASP A 99 -26.76 23.40 12.24
C ASP A 99 -25.79 24.59 12.28
N ASN A 100 -26.14 25.70 12.96
CA ASN A 100 -25.27 26.86 13.12
C ASN A 100 -23.92 26.44 13.69
N LEU A 101 -22.93 26.33 12.81
CA LEU A 101 -21.53 26.06 13.14
C LEU A 101 -20.92 27.11 14.07
N TRP A 102 -21.62 28.22 14.28
CA TRP A 102 -21.24 29.36 15.12
C TRP A 102 -21.86 29.35 16.51
N LYS A 103 -22.78 28.43 16.82
CA LYS A 103 -23.17 28.19 18.21
C LYS A 103 -22.00 27.49 18.89
N GLU A 104 -21.50 28.07 19.98
CA GLU A 104 -20.53 27.40 20.82
C GLU A 104 -21.14 26.05 21.25
N PRO A 105 -20.44 24.92 21.01
CA PRO A 105 -20.95 23.62 21.37
C PRO A 105 -21.22 23.60 22.87
N GLU A 106 -22.30 22.93 23.27
CA GLU A 106 -22.59 22.73 24.69
C GLU A 106 -21.34 22.13 25.37
N GLN A 107 -21.06 22.50 26.63
CA GLN A 107 -19.81 22.13 27.29
C GLN A 107 -19.53 20.61 27.28
N ILE A 108 -20.59 19.79 27.21
CA ILE A 108 -20.51 18.34 27.10
C ILE A 108 -19.98 17.92 25.72
N GLU A 109 -20.45 18.55 24.64
CA GLU A 109 -19.96 18.29 23.29
C GLU A 109 -18.52 18.77 23.11
N ALA A 110 -18.16 19.92 23.69
CA ALA A 110 -16.80 20.43 23.67
C ALA A 110 -15.82 19.44 24.34
N LYS A 111 -16.18 18.90 25.50
CA LYS A 111 -15.38 17.87 26.20
C LYS A 111 -15.23 16.60 25.37
N LYS A 112 -16.33 16.10 24.77
CA LYS A 112 -16.27 14.92 23.87
C LYS A 112 -15.35 15.17 22.67
N ARG A 113 -15.39 16.37 22.08
CA ARG A 113 -14.51 16.72 20.96
C ARG A 113 -13.04 16.77 21.39
N GLN A 114 -12.75 17.26 22.60
CA GLN A 114 -11.40 17.24 23.17
C GLN A 114 -10.92 15.81 23.42
N GLU A 115 -11.73 14.95 24.03
CA GLU A 115 -11.40 13.54 24.24
C GLU A 115 -11.11 12.80 22.92
N ILE A 116 -11.92 13.05 21.89
CA ILE A 116 -11.71 12.49 20.55
C ILE A 116 -10.41 13.02 19.94
N ALA A 117 -10.13 14.32 20.08
CA ALA A 117 -8.89 14.90 19.56
C ALA A 117 -7.65 14.30 20.24
N GLU A 118 -7.66 14.16 21.57
CA GLU A 118 -6.57 13.52 22.32
C GLU A 118 -6.37 12.06 21.91
N GLN A 119 -7.46 11.30 21.73
CA GLN A 119 -7.38 9.91 21.25
C GLN A 119 -6.79 9.83 19.84
N LEU A 120 -7.17 10.74 18.95
CA LEU A 120 -6.63 10.81 17.59
C LEU A 120 -5.15 11.16 17.59
N GLU A 121 -4.72 12.11 18.43
CA GLU A 121 -3.32 12.47 18.59
C GLU A 121 -2.49 11.30 19.13
N GLN A 122 -2.96 10.62 20.18
CA GLN A 122 -2.30 9.43 20.72
C GLN A 122 -2.19 8.32 19.67
N ALA A 123 -3.26 8.07 18.91
CA ALA A 123 -3.26 7.09 17.83
C ALA A 123 -2.28 7.47 16.70
N ALA A 124 -2.19 8.75 16.35
CA ALA A 124 -1.25 9.26 15.36
C ALA A 124 0.20 9.10 15.83
N GLN A 125 0.50 9.46 17.07
CA GLN A 125 1.82 9.28 17.68
C GLN A 125 2.21 7.80 17.71
N ALA A 126 1.30 6.91 18.12
CA ALA A 126 1.54 5.46 18.14
C ALA A 126 1.85 4.91 16.73
N LYS A 127 1.15 5.37 15.69
CA LYS A 127 1.45 5.02 14.30
C LYS A 127 2.83 5.50 13.87
N LEU A 128 3.21 6.73 14.21
CA LEU A 128 4.52 7.29 13.88
C LEU A 128 5.67 6.51 14.56
N VAL A 129 5.50 6.14 15.84
CA VAL A 129 6.49 5.33 16.56
C VAL A 129 6.65 3.96 15.91
N ARG A 130 5.55 3.29 15.54
CA ARG A 130 5.60 2.00 14.82
C ARG A 130 6.31 2.14 13.48
N GLN A 131 6.00 3.16 12.69
CA GLN A 131 6.68 3.40 11.42
C GLN A 131 8.17 3.69 11.59
N ARG A 132 8.55 4.51 12.57
CA ARG A 132 9.97 4.78 12.88
C ARG A 132 10.70 3.50 13.27
N LYS A 133 10.08 2.63 14.09
CA LYS A 133 10.66 1.34 14.49
C LYS A 133 10.87 0.40 13.29
N ILE A 134 9.88 0.30 12.39
CA ILE A 134 10.00 -0.51 11.17
C ILE A 134 11.10 0.05 10.25
N ARG A 135 11.12 1.36 10.02
CA ARG A 135 12.17 1.99 9.19
C ARG A 135 13.56 1.80 9.80
N ALA A 136 13.71 1.98 11.12
CA ALA A 136 14.97 1.78 11.82
C ALA A 136 15.47 0.33 11.69
N MET A 137 14.57 -0.67 11.66
CA MET A 137 14.97 -2.04 11.37
C MET A 137 15.34 -2.25 9.90
N LEU A 138 14.65 -1.61 8.96
CA LEU A 138 14.89 -1.81 7.52
C LEU A 138 16.15 -1.11 6.99
N ILE A 139 16.49 0.06 7.52
CA ILE A 139 17.68 0.84 7.11
C ILE A 139 18.97 0.00 7.11
N PRO A 140 19.34 -0.74 8.17
CA PRO A 140 20.56 -1.54 8.15
C PRO A 140 20.51 -2.65 7.10
N TYR A 141 19.36 -3.30 6.88
CA TYR A 141 19.23 -4.30 5.81
C TYR A 141 19.40 -3.69 4.42
N LEU A 142 18.85 -2.49 4.18
CA LEU A 142 19.02 -1.79 2.90
C LEU A 142 20.47 -1.38 2.67
N VAL A 143 21.17 -0.91 3.72
CA VAL A 143 22.61 -0.59 3.63
C VAL A 143 23.42 -1.84 3.33
N ILE A 144 23.16 -2.95 4.02
CA ILE A 144 23.83 -4.23 3.77
C ILE A 144 23.55 -4.71 2.34
N ALA A 145 22.31 -4.68 1.89
CA ALA A 145 21.93 -5.06 0.53
C ALA A 145 22.63 -4.19 -0.53
N ALA A 146 22.75 -2.88 -0.30
CA ALA A 146 23.47 -1.98 -1.20
C ALA A 146 24.97 -2.31 -1.26
N ILE A 147 25.59 -2.64 -0.12
CA ILE A 147 27.00 -3.09 -0.05
C ILE A 147 27.19 -4.42 -0.80
N PHE A 148 26.30 -5.39 -0.59
CA PHE A 148 26.37 -6.66 -1.33
C PHE A 148 26.16 -6.48 -2.83
N ALA A 149 25.20 -5.64 -3.24
CA ALA A 149 24.95 -5.35 -4.64
C ALA A 149 26.14 -4.64 -5.30
N SER A 150 26.82 -3.72 -4.59
CA SER A 150 28.01 -3.05 -5.12
C SER A 150 29.20 -3.99 -5.24
N ILE A 151 29.45 -4.85 -4.24
CA ILE A 151 30.51 -5.87 -4.30
C ILE A 151 30.26 -6.84 -5.47
N TRP A 152 29.03 -7.35 -5.59
CA TRP A 152 28.67 -8.26 -6.67
C TRP A 152 28.77 -7.59 -8.05
N GLY A 153 28.28 -6.36 -8.18
CA GLY A 153 28.39 -5.58 -9.42
C GLY A 153 29.84 -5.34 -9.84
N VAL A 154 30.73 -4.99 -8.91
CA VAL A 154 32.16 -4.83 -9.20
C VAL A 154 32.81 -6.15 -9.60
N SER A 155 32.46 -7.27 -8.97
CA SER A 155 32.98 -8.60 -9.34
C SER A 155 32.57 -8.97 -10.77
N ALA A 156 31.27 -8.87 -11.07
CA ALA A 156 30.73 -9.17 -12.40
C ALA A 156 31.34 -8.28 -13.49
N LEU A 157 31.49 -6.98 -13.22
CA LEU A 157 32.12 -6.04 -14.16
C LEU A 157 33.61 -6.33 -14.38
N ASN A 158 34.31 -6.83 -13.36
CA ASN A 158 35.71 -7.24 -13.50
C ASN A 158 35.86 -8.53 -14.33
N GLU A 159 34.95 -9.49 -14.17
CA GLU A 159 34.89 -10.72 -14.96
C GLU A 159 34.57 -10.41 -16.44
N LEU A 160 33.54 -9.62 -16.71
CA LEU A 160 33.19 -9.15 -18.06
C LEU A 160 34.34 -8.35 -18.70
N GLY A 161 35.09 -7.61 -17.89
CA GLY A 161 36.27 -6.90 -18.34
C GLY A 161 37.49 -7.78 -18.62
N ARG A 162 37.57 -8.98 -18.02
CA ARG A 162 38.55 -10.01 -18.39
C ARG A 162 38.13 -10.70 -19.68
N GLU A 163 36.86 -11.06 -19.80
CA GLU A 163 36.30 -11.63 -21.03
C GLU A 163 36.48 -10.67 -22.22
N PHE A 164 36.29 -9.36 -22.04
CA PHE A 164 36.61 -8.36 -23.07
C PHE A 164 38.07 -8.41 -23.55
N LYS A 165 39.03 -8.76 -22.68
CA LYS A 165 40.45 -8.83 -23.02
C LYS A 165 40.86 -10.17 -23.63
N GLU A 166 40.28 -11.26 -23.13
CA GLU A 166 40.67 -12.63 -23.51
C GLU A 166 39.85 -13.11 -24.71
N GLU A 167 38.56 -12.78 -24.76
CA GLU A 167 37.61 -13.23 -25.79
C GLU A 167 36.71 -12.08 -26.29
N PRO A 168 37.22 -11.18 -27.14
CA PRO A 168 36.46 -10.00 -27.58
C PRO A 168 35.20 -10.34 -28.40
N ILE A 169 35.17 -11.51 -29.06
CA ILE A 169 34.05 -11.93 -29.91
C ILE A 169 32.84 -12.37 -29.07
N THR A 170 33.07 -13.06 -27.93
CA THR A 170 32.00 -13.47 -27.02
C THR A 170 31.44 -12.25 -26.29
N PHE A 171 32.30 -11.31 -25.88
CA PHE A 171 31.87 -10.02 -25.33
C PHE A 171 31.01 -9.21 -26.30
N MET A 172 31.37 -9.11 -27.59
CA MET A 172 30.54 -8.38 -28.57
C MET A 172 29.16 -9.01 -28.80
N ARG A 173 29.01 -10.32 -28.60
CA ARG A 173 27.70 -10.98 -28.63
C ARG A 173 26.88 -10.62 -27.39
N TRP A 174 27.49 -10.64 -26.22
CA TRP A 174 26.86 -10.23 -24.95
C TRP A 174 26.48 -8.74 -24.93
N GLU A 175 27.34 -7.86 -25.46
CA GLU A 175 27.11 -6.42 -25.60
C GLU A 175 25.91 -6.11 -26.48
N LYS A 176 25.64 -6.93 -27.50
CA LYS A 176 24.47 -6.80 -28.36
C LYS A 176 23.16 -6.98 -27.57
N ASP A 177 23.17 -7.84 -26.56
CA ASP A 177 22.03 -8.09 -25.68
C ASP A 177 21.97 -7.09 -24.51
N HIS A 178 23.09 -6.48 -24.14
CA HIS A 178 23.21 -5.53 -23.02
C HIS A 178 24.04 -4.26 -23.38
N PRO A 179 23.51 -3.36 -24.23
CA PRO A 179 24.29 -2.25 -24.81
C PRO A 179 24.79 -1.25 -23.77
N ILE A 180 23.96 -0.88 -22.79
CA ILE A 180 24.32 0.10 -21.74
C ILE A 180 25.46 -0.43 -20.86
N MET A 181 25.44 -1.72 -20.54
CA MET A 181 26.47 -2.33 -19.70
C MET A 181 27.78 -2.55 -20.48
N GLY A 182 27.69 -2.83 -21.78
CA GLY A 182 28.85 -2.87 -22.68
C GLY A 182 29.61 -1.54 -22.74
N ASP A 183 28.89 -0.44 -22.92
CA ASP A 183 29.46 0.92 -22.92
C ASP A 183 30.14 1.26 -21.59
N LEU A 184 29.52 0.87 -20.46
CA LEU A 184 30.09 1.08 -19.12
C LEU A 184 31.41 0.31 -18.92
N VAL A 185 31.46 -0.95 -19.34
CA VAL A 185 32.67 -1.78 -19.28
C VAL A 185 33.77 -1.21 -20.17
N ARG A 186 33.44 -0.81 -21.41
CA ARG A 186 34.38 -0.16 -22.33
C ARG A 186 34.92 1.15 -21.77
N TRP A 187 34.06 2.00 -21.19
CA TRP A 187 34.45 3.26 -20.57
C TRP A 187 35.39 3.04 -19.39
N MET A 188 35.04 2.16 -18.44
CA MET A 188 35.89 1.84 -17.28
C MET A 188 37.28 1.35 -17.70
N TYR A 189 37.36 0.50 -18.73
CA TYR A 189 38.64 -0.04 -19.17
C TYR A 189 39.45 0.94 -20.05
N ALA A 190 38.79 1.81 -20.82
CA ALA A 190 39.44 2.91 -21.54
C ALA A 190 40.04 3.94 -20.57
N GLU A 191 39.33 4.25 -19.48
CA GLU A 191 39.79 5.19 -18.46
C GLU A 191 40.92 4.60 -17.60
N LYS A 192 40.85 3.31 -17.26
CA LYS A 192 41.95 2.58 -16.59
C LYS A 192 43.23 2.55 -17.43
N ARG A 193 43.13 2.59 -18.76
CA ARG A 193 44.29 2.69 -19.68
C ARG A 193 44.88 4.11 -19.69
N LYS A 194 44.04 5.15 -19.77
CA LYS A 194 44.46 6.56 -19.71
C LYS A 194 45.12 6.92 -18.39
N SER A 195 44.57 6.46 -17.26
CA SER A 195 45.17 6.73 -15.94
C SER A 195 46.53 6.05 -15.79
N LYS A 196 46.69 4.82 -16.30
CA LYS A 196 47.97 4.09 -16.27
C LYS A 196 49.05 4.77 -17.13
N GLU A 197 48.67 5.40 -18.24
CA GLU A 197 49.59 6.21 -19.06
C GLU A 197 49.97 7.52 -18.37
N GLN A 198 49.03 8.19 -17.68
CA GLN A 198 49.32 9.36 -16.87
C GLN A 198 50.32 9.05 -15.75
N TRP A 199 50.12 7.94 -15.02
CA TRP A 199 51.03 7.50 -13.97
C TRP A 199 52.44 7.17 -14.48
N ARG A 200 52.54 6.52 -15.65
CA ARG A 200 53.84 6.28 -16.31
C ARG A 200 54.54 7.57 -16.77
N ASN A 201 53.78 8.56 -17.22
CA ASN A 201 54.34 9.86 -17.59
C ASN A 201 54.82 10.63 -16.36
N THR A 202 54.11 10.55 -15.24
CA THR A 202 54.57 11.13 -13.97
C THR A 202 55.80 10.42 -13.41
N GLU A 203 55.89 9.09 -13.49
CA GLU A 203 57.10 8.34 -13.10
C GLU A 203 58.30 8.76 -13.95
N LYS A 204 58.14 8.82 -15.29
CA LYS A 204 59.20 9.31 -16.19
C LYS A 204 59.60 10.75 -15.92
N PHE A 205 58.65 11.60 -15.53
CA PHE A 205 58.93 12.98 -15.15
C PHE A 205 59.75 13.06 -13.85
N VAL A 206 59.39 12.25 -12.85
CA VAL A 206 60.13 12.14 -11.59
C VAL A 206 61.53 11.57 -11.81
N ASP A 207 61.68 10.53 -12.63
CA ASP A 207 62.99 9.97 -12.98
C ASP A 207 63.87 10.99 -13.72
N LYS A 208 63.26 11.80 -14.61
CA LYS A 208 63.96 12.88 -15.30
C LYS A 208 64.44 13.95 -14.31
N LEU A 209 63.60 14.37 -13.36
CA LEU A 209 63.99 15.31 -12.30
C LEU A 209 65.13 14.75 -11.42
N ASN A 210 65.09 13.46 -11.08
CA ASN A 210 66.14 12.81 -10.31
C ASN A 210 67.45 12.68 -11.10
N SER A 211 67.39 12.55 -12.43
CA SER A 211 68.57 12.51 -13.30
C SER A 211 69.24 13.89 -13.51
N PHE A 212 68.49 14.98 -13.31
CA PHE A 212 69.03 16.36 -13.37
C PHE A 212 69.68 16.80 -12.05
N ASN A 213 69.39 16.12 -10.93
CA ASN A 213 69.94 16.40 -9.60
C ASN A 213 71.15 15.49 -9.24
N ARG A 214 71.69 14.75 -10.20
CA ARG A 214 72.99 14.06 -10.14
C ARG A 214 73.96 14.73 -11.08
#